data_AF-A0A819Q9Q6-F1
#
_entry.id   AF-A0A819Q9Q6-F1
#
_cell.length_a   1.000
_cell.length_b   1.000
_cell.length_c   1.000
_cell.angle_alpha   90.00
_cell.angle_beta   90.00
_cell.angle_gamma   90.00
#
_symmetry.space_group_name_H-M   'P 1'
#
loop_
_entity.id
_entity.type
_entity.pdbx_description
1 polymer ?
#
loop_
_entity_poly.entity_id
_entity_poly.type
_entity_poly.pdbx_seq_one_letter_code
_entity_poly.pdbx_strand_id
1 'polypeptide(L)'
;SVADLPLGFVYLHDVVPAIQVSLRYASEENFIGRVVNGYKANVSIMTEAAAICLKQAQTLAKNDGFELVIYDAYRPQKSVDQFVLWSQNASDQIKKQSYYPRSNKLDEFALGYIDTKSGHSRGSTIDLTLIQSGKKVLHPVQYVNR
;
A
#
# COMPACT_ATOMS: atom_id res chain seq x y z
N SER A 1 -10.60 14.54 17.77
CA SER A 1 -9.19 14.80 18.14
C SER A 1 -8.32 14.21 17.05
N VAL A 2 -7.31 14.94 16.60
CA VAL A 2 -6.24 14.37 15.76
C VAL A 2 -5.49 13.42 16.67
N ALA A 3 -5.46 12.13 16.36
CA ALA A 3 -4.60 11.22 17.09
C ALA A 3 -3.17 11.64 16.78
N ASP A 4 -2.41 12.06 17.79
CA ASP A 4 -1.02 12.43 17.59
C ASP A 4 -0.27 11.21 17.03
N LEU A 5 0.28 11.37 15.83
CA LEU A 5 1.15 10.36 15.23
C LEU A 5 2.40 10.20 16.11
N PRO A 6 3.05 9.02 16.12
CA PRO A 6 4.33 8.86 16.77
C PRO A 6 5.33 9.93 16.27
N LEU A 7 6.25 10.36 17.14
CA LEU A 7 7.27 11.33 16.77
C LEU A 7 8.03 10.89 15.51
N GLY A 8 8.21 11.83 14.58
CA GLY A 8 8.86 11.58 13.30
C GLY A 8 7.98 10.98 12.22
N PHE A 9 6.69 10.72 12.49
CA PHE A 9 5.69 10.36 11.49
C PHE A 9 4.81 11.55 11.12
N VAL A 10 4.40 11.57 9.86
CA VAL A 10 3.57 12.62 9.26
C VAL A 10 2.47 12.00 8.43
N TYR A 11 1.39 12.75 8.23
CA TYR A 11 0.46 12.45 7.14
C TYR A 11 1.08 12.91 5.82
N LEU A 12 1.06 12.06 4.81
CA LEU A 12 1.67 12.38 3.52
C LEU A 12 1.03 13.61 2.85
N HIS A 13 -0.28 13.81 3.02
CA HIS A 13 -0.98 14.95 2.42
C HIS A 13 -0.52 16.30 2.98
N ASP A 14 0.04 16.35 4.19
CA ASP A 14 0.60 17.58 4.76
C ASP A 14 1.93 17.97 4.07
N VAL A 15 2.70 16.99 3.61
CA VAL A 15 4.03 17.20 3.00
C VAL A 15 3.96 17.28 1.47
N VAL A 16 3.10 16.47 0.85
CA VAL A 16 2.91 16.38 -0.61
C VAL A 16 1.40 16.40 -0.95
N PRO A 17 0.71 17.55 -0.82
CA PRO A 17 -0.76 17.61 -0.92
C PRO A 17 -1.37 17.09 -2.23
N ALA A 18 -0.63 17.19 -3.34
CA ALA A 18 -1.10 16.80 -4.66
C ALA A 18 -0.87 15.32 -5.01
N ILE A 19 -0.20 14.55 -4.16
CA ILE A 19 0.10 13.14 -4.46
C ILE A 19 -1.17 12.29 -4.37
N GLN A 20 -1.32 11.35 -5.30
CA GLN A 20 -2.49 10.48 -5.32
C GLN A 20 -2.27 9.28 -4.42
N VAL A 21 -3.27 8.96 -3.60
CA VAL A 21 -3.21 7.86 -2.64
C VAL A 21 -4.39 6.91 -2.89
N SER A 22 -4.07 5.62 -2.99
CA SER A 22 -4.99 4.53 -3.30
C SER A 22 -4.58 3.31 -2.46
N LEU A 23 -4.63 3.45 -1.13
CA LEU A 23 -4.16 2.42 -0.21
C LEU A 23 -4.97 1.14 -0.37
N ARG A 24 -4.33 0.08 -0.86
CA ARG A 24 -5.00 -1.20 -1.20
C ARG A 24 -5.63 -1.87 0.01
N TYR A 25 -4.98 -1.73 1.15
CA TYR A 25 -5.41 -2.32 2.40
C TYR A 25 -6.48 -1.51 3.15
N ALA A 26 -6.79 -0.29 2.67
CA ALA A 26 -7.91 0.52 3.15
C ALA A 26 -9.22 0.25 2.38
N SER A 27 -9.25 -0.71 1.47
CA SER A 27 -10.45 -1.14 0.72
C SER A 27 -10.48 -2.67 0.60
N GLU A 28 -11.47 -3.22 -0.12
CA GLU A 28 -11.53 -4.66 -0.46
C GLU A 28 -10.71 -5.02 -1.71
N GLU A 29 -10.05 -4.03 -2.30
CA GLU A 29 -9.23 -4.16 -3.50
C GLU A 29 -7.79 -4.55 -3.13
N ASN A 30 -7.67 -5.72 -2.50
CA ASN A 30 -6.41 -6.36 -2.14
C ASN A 30 -6.55 -7.89 -2.14
N PHE A 31 -5.44 -8.60 -1.90
CA PHE A 31 -5.36 -10.06 -1.93
C PHE A 31 -6.16 -10.79 -0.83
N ILE A 32 -6.55 -10.09 0.24
CA ILE A 32 -7.42 -10.63 1.31
C ILE A 32 -8.89 -10.41 0.97
N GLY A 33 -9.20 -9.37 0.20
CA GLY A 33 -10.56 -9.06 -0.23
C GLY A 33 -11.43 -8.39 0.83
N ARG A 34 -10.80 -7.74 1.81
CA ARG A 34 -11.45 -6.97 2.89
C ARG A 34 -10.49 -5.90 3.38
N VAL A 35 -11.04 -4.88 4.05
CA VAL A 35 -10.20 -3.87 4.72
C VAL A 35 -9.32 -4.54 5.76
N VAL A 36 -8.03 -4.22 5.73
CA VAL A 36 -7.03 -4.83 6.60
C VAL A 36 -7.00 -4.09 7.94
N ASN A 37 -6.92 -4.84 9.03
CA ASN A 37 -6.82 -4.30 10.38
C ASN A 37 -5.64 -3.35 10.49
N GLY A 38 -5.90 -2.11 10.90
CA GLY A 38 -4.90 -1.04 10.97
C GLY A 38 -5.12 0.07 9.96
N TYR A 39 -5.68 -0.24 8.80
CA TYR A 39 -6.09 0.75 7.83
C TYR A 39 -7.50 1.22 8.19
N LYS A 40 -7.60 2.47 8.65
CA LYS A 40 -8.88 3.07 9.06
C LYS A 40 -9.49 3.98 8.01
N ALA A 41 -8.67 4.46 7.07
CA ALA A 41 -9.05 5.37 5.99
C ALA A 41 -8.01 5.30 4.87
N ASN A 42 -8.34 5.83 3.69
CA ASN A 42 -7.41 6.01 2.58
C ASN A 42 -6.47 7.22 2.83
N VAL A 43 -5.69 7.14 3.91
CA VAL A 43 -4.78 8.21 4.37
C VAL A 43 -3.41 7.59 4.60
N SER A 44 -2.42 8.04 3.82
CA SER A 44 -1.04 7.56 3.93
C SER A 44 -0.30 8.26 5.07
N ILE A 45 0.36 7.44 5.89
CA ILE A 45 1.24 7.84 6.99
C ILE A 45 2.63 7.31 6.67
N MET A 46 3.67 8.08 6.99
CA MET A 46 5.07 7.67 6.79
C MET A 46 5.99 8.51 7.67
N THR A 47 7.26 8.13 7.76
CA THR A 47 8.28 8.97 8.41
C THR A 47 8.46 10.28 7.64
N GLU A 48 8.72 11.38 8.34
CA GLU A 48 8.97 12.69 7.74
C GLU A 48 10.08 12.65 6.68
N ALA A 49 11.20 11.98 6.99
CA ALA A 49 12.31 11.82 6.06
C ALA A 49 11.89 11.15 4.74
N ALA A 50 11.08 10.09 4.82
CA ALA A 50 10.55 9.42 3.63
C ALA A 50 9.56 10.31 2.85
N ALA A 51 8.75 11.12 3.54
CA ALA A 51 7.84 12.07 2.87
C ALA A 51 8.60 13.14 2.09
N ILE A 52 9.72 13.64 2.64
CA ILE A 52 10.61 14.60 1.97
C ILE A 52 11.24 13.97 0.72
N CYS A 53 11.77 12.75 0.82
CA CYS A 53 12.32 12.04 -0.34
C CYS A 53 11.24 11.76 -1.40
N LEU A 54 10.02 11.37 -0.98
CA LEU A 54 8.91 11.13 -1.89
C LEU A 54 8.48 12.40 -2.62
N LYS A 55 8.53 13.57 -1.95
CA LYS A 55 8.30 14.87 -2.59
C LYS A 55 9.28 15.12 -3.74
N GLN A 56 10.56 14.83 -3.53
CA GLN A 56 11.59 14.96 -4.57
C GLN A 56 11.32 14.00 -5.73
N ALA A 57 11.02 12.73 -5.44
CA ALA A 57 10.67 11.75 -6.47
C ALA A 57 9.43 12.18 -7.29
N GLN A 58 8.40 12.74 -6.62
CA GLN A 58 7.21 13.26 -7.27
C GLN A 58 7.54 14.45 -8.20
N THR A 59 8.46 15.32 -7.81
CA THR A 59 8.93 16.42 -8.67
C THR A 59 9.67 15.89 -9.89
N LEU A 60 10.56 14.91 -9.72
CA LEU A 60 11.28 14.28 -10.84
C LEU A 60 10.32 13.61 -11.82
N ALA A 61 9.38 12.81 -11.32
CA ALA A 61 8.36 12.17 -12.16
C ALA A 61 7.54 13.19 -12.97
N LYS A 62 7.22 14.35 -12.37
CA LYS A 62 6.46 15.42 -13.05
C LYS A 62 7.23 16.03 -14.22
N ASN A 63 8.54 16.17 -14.11
CA ASN A 63 9.38 16.67 -15.20
C ASN A 63 9.34 15.74 -16.42
N ASP A 64 9.12 14.45 -16.19
CA ASP A 64 8.98 13.43 -17.24
C ASP A 64 7.53 13.20 -17.67
N GLY A 65 6.58 14.04 -17.22
CA GLY A 65 5.17 13.93 -17.59
C GLY A 65 4.39 12.85 -16.82
N PHE A 66 4.87 12.42 -15.65
CA PHE A 66 4.24 11.41 -14.80
C PHE A 66 3.91 11.92 -13.38
N GLU A 67 3.01 11.23 -12.69
CA GLU A 67 2.70 11.43 -11.27
C GLU A 67 2.76 10.11 -10.51
N LEU A 68 3.13 10.17 -9.22
CA LEU A 68 3.18 9.00 -8.36
C LEU A 68 1.78 8.71 -7.78
N VAL A 69 1.48 7.42 -7.66
CA VAL A 69 0.31 6.92 -6.94
C VAL A 69 0.79 5.96 -5.85
N ILE A 70 0.37 6.21 -4.61
CA ILE A 70 0.77 5.40 -3.45
C ILE A 70 -0.26 4.30 -3.18
N TYR A 71 0.20 3.06 -3.12
CA TYR A 71 -0.61 1.86 -2.86
C TYR A 71 -0.42 1.29 -1.46
N ASP A 72 0.77 1.47 -0.87
CA ASP A 72 1.01 1.23 0.55
C ASP A 72 2.17 2.07 1.07
N ALA A 73 2.16 2.37 2.38
CA ALA A 73 3.22 3.11 3.08
C ALA A 73 3.42 2.51 4.48
N TYR A 74 3.18 3.27 5.56
CA TYR A 74 3.22 2.68 6.90
C TYR A 74 2.15 1.59 7.06
N ARG A 75 2.62 0.37 7.35
CA ARG A 75 1.79 -0.81 7.61
C ARG A 75 1.92 -1.21 9.08
N PRO A 76 0.89 -1.04 9.90
CA PRO A 76 0.91 -1.47 11.30
C PRO A 76 1.22 -2.97 11.43
N GLN A 77 1.94 -3.37 12.48
CA GLN A 77 2.28 -4.79 12.71
C GLN A 77 1.03 -5.69 12.72
N LYS A 78 -0.08 -5.24 13.30
CA LYS A 78 -1.36 -5.98 13.28
C LYS A 78 -1.92 -6.27 11.88
N SER A 79 -1.55 -5.48 10.87
CA SER A 79 -1.87 -5.76 9.47
C SER A 79 -1.02 -6.94 8.96
N VAL A 80 0.27 -6.95 9.32
CA VAL A 80 1.20 -8.04 9.01
C VAL A 80 0.74 -9.34 9.68
N ASP A 81 0.35 -9.28 10.95
CA ASP A 81 -0.16 -10.44 11.69
C ASP A 81 -1.42 -11.00 11.02
N GLN A 82 -2.30 -10.14 10.51
CA GLN A 82 -3.45 -10.57 9.72
C GLN A 82 -3.04 -11.24 8.41
N PHE A 83 -1.97 -10.80 7.75
CA PHE A 83 -1.47 -11.41 6.52
C PHE A 83 -0.97 -12.83 6.78
N VAL A 84 -0.25 -13.03 7.89
CA VAL A 84 0.20 -14.35 8.35
C VAL A 84 -1.00 -15.27 8.60
N LEU A 85 -1.99 -14.83 9.40
CA LEU A 85 -3.19 -15.63 9.68
C LEU A 85 -3.98 -15.94 8.40
N TRP A 86 -4.09 -14.97 7.49
CA TRP A 86 -4.71 -15.17 6.19
C TRP A 86 -3.97 -16.27 5.42
N SER A 87 -2.65 -16.21 5.31
CA SER A 87 -1.84 -17.15 4.52
C SER A 87 -2.01 -18.60 4.95
N GLN A 88 -2.23 -18.83 6.24
CA GLN A 88 -2.42 -20.16 6.83
C GLN A 88 -3.84 -20.71 6.60
N ASN A 89 -4.80 -19.86 6.26
CA ASN A 89 -6.17 -20.28 5.98
C ASN A 89 -6.35 -20.70 4.51
N ALA A 90 -6.16 -21.99 4.24
CA ALA A 90 -6.26 -22.57 2.90
C ALA A 90 -7.68 -22.51 2.28
N SER A 91 -8.74 -22.36 3.07
CA SER A 91 -10.11 -22.32 2.55
C SER A 91 -10.51 -20.94 2.02
N ASP A 92 -9.86 -19.87 2.49
CA ASP A 92 -10.10 -18.51 2.00
C ASP A 92 -9.38 -18.27 0.67
N GLN A 93 -10.10 -18.52 -0.43
CA GLN A 93 -9.65 -18.40 -1.82
C GLN A 93 -10.37 -17.26 -2.59
N ILE A 94 -11.06 -16.35 -1.87
CA ILE A 94 -11.95 -15.33 -2.46
C ILE A 94 -11.27 -14.51 -3.57
N LYS A 95 -9.97 -14.22 -3.40
CA LYS A 95 -9.18 -13.37 -4.30
C LYS A 95 -8.12 -14.12 -5.11
N LYS A 96 -8.09 -15.46 -5.05
CA LYS A 96 -7.08 -16.30 -5.72
C LYS A 96 -6.94 -15.95 -7.19
N GLN A 97 -8.05 -15.97 -7.93
CA GLN A 97 -8.04 -15.79 -9.38
C GLN A 97 -7.47 -14.42 -9.80
N SER A 98 -7.66 -13.38 -9.00
CA SER A 98 -7.25 -12.02 -9.33
C SER A 98 -5.84 -11.66 -8.84
N TYR A 99 -5.38 -12.23 -7.72
CA TYR A 99 -4.13 -11.80 -7.07
C TYR A 99 -3.03 -12.86 -7.08
N TYR A 100 -3.39 -14.13 -6.99
CA TYR A 100 -2.44 -15.23 -6.86
C TYR A 100 -2.94 -16.49 -7.61
N PRO A 101 -3.26 -16.38 -8.91
CA PRO A 101 -3.94 -17.46 -9.65
C PRO A 101 -3.08 -18.71 -9.83
N ARG A 102 -1.75 -18.56 -9.76
CA ARG A 102 -0.78 -19.61 -10.07
C ARG A 102 -0.06 -20.16 -8.84
N SER A 103 -0.27 -19.60 -7.66
CA SER A 103 0.36 -20.05 -6.43
C SER A 103 -0.64 -20.76 -5.51
N ASN A 104 -0.10 -21.64 -4.67
CA ASN A 104 -0.83 -22.15 -3.54
C ASN A 104 -0.61 -21.20 -2.37
N LYS A 105 -1.71 -20.83 -1.70
CA LYS A 105 -1.71 -19.85 -0.62
C LYS A 105 -0.81 -20.26 0.56
N LEU A 106 -0.69 -21.57 0.81
CA LEU A 106 0.16 -22.10 1.86
C LEU A 106 1.66 -21.94 1.55
N ASP A 107 2.01 -21.68 0.28
CA ASP A 107 3.40 -21.48 -0.15
C ASP A 107 3.82 -20.01 -0.03
N GLU A 108 2.90 -19.06 0.16
CA GLU A 108 3.18 -17.61 0.13
C GLU A 108 4.25 -17.17 1.14
N PHE A 109 4.34 -17.86 2.28
CA PHE A 109 5.39 -17.63 3.27
C PHE A 109 6.76 -18.16 2.78
N ALA A 110 6.79 -19.38 2.24
CA ALA A 110 8.02 -19.98 1.70
C ALA A 110 8.54 -19.24 0.46
N LEU A 111 7.62 -18.65 -0.32
CA LEU A 111 7.93 -17.81 -1.47
C LEU A 111 8.38 -16.40 -1.09
N GLY A 112 8.30 -16.02 0.19
CA GLY A 112 8.73 -14.72 0.70
C GLY A 112 7.77 -13.57 0.36
N TYR A 113 6.56 -13.86 -0.12
CA TYR A 113 5.53 -12.84 -0.35
C TYR A 113 4.89 -12.37 0.97
N ILE A 114 4.90 -13.22 1.99
CA ILE A 114 4.45 -12.91 3.35
C ILE A 114 5.56 -13.19 4.33
N ASP A 115 5.77 -12.26 5.25
CA ASP A 115 6.72 -12.37 6.35
C ASP A 115 6.04 -11.90 7.64
N THR A 116 6.51 -12.43 8.77
CA THR A 116 6.12 -12.00 10.13
C THR A 116 6.54 -10.56 10.45
N LYS A 117 7.50 -10.01 9.72
CA LYS A 117 7.96 -8.62 9.85
C LYS A 117 7.97 -7.95 8.49
N SER A 118 7.56 -6.68 8.44
CA SER A 118 7.55 -5.90 7.21
C SER A 118 8.40 -4.65 7.32
N GLY A 119 9.15 -4.33 6.26
CA GLY A 119 9.84 -3.05 6.13
C GLY A 119 8.88 -1.86 6.25
N HIS A 120 7.64 -2.01 5.77
CA HIS A 120 6.58 -1.00 5.88
C HIS A 120 6.24 -0.61 7.32
N SER A 121 6.41 -1.52 8.28
CA SER A 121 6.16 -1.23 9.69
C SER A 121 7.15 -0.23 10.30
N ARG A 122 8.27 0.05 9.61
CA ARG A 122 9.21 1.13 9.97
C ARG A 122 8.81 2.50 9.43
N GLY A 123 7.84 2.57 8.53
CA GLY A 123 7.30 3.83 8.01
C GLY A 123 8.09 4.49 6.87
N SER A 124 9.15 3.87 6.36
CA SER A 124 9.96 4.40 5.25
C SER A 124 10.01 3.49 4.02
N THR A 125 9.09 2.52 3.92
CA THR A 125 8.88 1.67 2.74
C THR A 125 7.55 2.05 2.10
N ILE A 126 7.53 2.10 0.76
CA ILE A 126 6.41 2.63 -0.02
C ILE A 126 6.21 1.73 -1.24
N ASP A 127 4.98 1.28 -1.46
CA ASP A 127 4.56 0.66 -2.70
C ASP A 127 3.90 1.74 -3.57
N LEU A 128 4.40 1.93 -4.78
CA LEU A 128 3.93 2.99 -5.67
C LEU A 128 3.97 2.59 -7.14
N THR A 129 3.31 3.40 -7.97
CA THR A 129 3.38 3.33 -9.43
C THR A 129 3.45 4.73 -10.03
N LEU A 130 3.68 4.80 -11.34
CA LEU A 130 3.61 6.01 -12.16
C LEU A 130 2.35 6.00 -13.01
N ILE A 131 1.70 7.15 -13.12
CA ILE A 131 0.62 7.41 -14.07
C ILE A 131 0.96 8.65 -14.90
N GLN A 132 0.38 8.78 -16.09
CA GLN A 132 0.54 10.00 -16.88
C GLN A 132 -0.01 11.21 -16.11
N SER A 133 0.71 12.32 -16.15
CA SER A 133 0.31 13.57 -15.49
C SER A 133 -1.10 14.00 -15.89
N GLY A 134 -1.87 14.47 -14.91
CA GLY A 134 -3.27 14.88 -15.10
C GLY A 134 -4.27 13.73 -15.16
N LYS A 135 -3.84 12.46 -15.18
CA LYS A 135 -4.73 11.32 -14.99
C LYS A 135 -5.02 11.12 -13.50
N LYS A 136 -6.15 10.48 -13.21
CA LYS A 136 -6.51 10.04 -11.85
C LYS A 136 -6.32 8.54 -11.73
N VAL A 137 -5.90 8.09 -10.56
CA VAL A 137 -5.95 6.67 -10.21
C VAL A 137 -7.38 6.16 -10.39
N LEU A 138 -7.54 5.05 -11.10
CA LEU A 138 -8.84 4.43 -11.34
C LEU A 138 -9.26 3.63 -10.12
N HIS A 139 -10.56 3.65 -9.83
CA HIS A 139 -11.18 2.85 -8.79
C HIS A 139 -12.46 2.20 -9.34
N PRO A 140 -12.61 0.86 -9.28
CA PRO A 140 -11.52 -0.10 -8.99
C PRO A 140 -10.42 -0.01 -10.07
N VAL A 141 -9.19 -0.43 -9.76
CA VAL A 141 -8.13 -0.48 -10.77
C VAL A 141 -8.52 -1.48 -11.85
N GLN A 142 -8.56 -0.96 -13.07
CA GLN A 142 -8.87 -1.74 -14.26
C GLN A 142 -7.58 -2.39 -14.74
N TYR A 143 -7.57 -3.72 -14.76
CA TYR A 143 -6.53 -4.48 -15.41
C TYR A 143 -6.78 -4.41 -16.92
N VAL A 144 -5.88 -3.74 -17.64
CA VAL A 144 -5.86 -3.84 -19.10
C VAL A 144 -5.10 -5.13 -19.41
N ASN A 145 -5.80 -6.15 -19.91
CA ASN A 145 -5.14 -7.32 -20.46
C ASN A 145 -4.25 -6.84 -21.62
N ARG A 146 -2.94 -6.97 -21.46
CA ARG A 146 -2.00 -6.89 -22.58
C ARG A 146 -1.75 -8.28 -23.11
#